data_AF-A0A1J1H076-F1
#
_entry.id   AF-A0A1J1H076-F1
#
_cell.length_a   1.000
_cell.length_b   1.000
_cell.length_c   1.000
_cell.angle_alpha   90.00
_cell.angle_beta   90.00
_cell.angle_gamma   90.00
#
_symmetry.space_group_name_H-M   'P 1'
#
loop_
_entity.id
_entity.type
_entity.pdbx_description
1 polymer ?
#
loop_
_entity_poly.entity_id
_entity_poly.type
_entity_poly.pdbx_seq_one_letter_code
_entity_poly.pdbx_strand_id
1 'polypeptide(L)'
;MNFTLCILFIFSVYFFFFINKFSGANFTSVKPIFNKIMIEENNWKNNKDNNVCSNKLILKIIRSEIGYNEFPSKSLLMTSRLNNIKRLFDDFSKDKNLSKMIEDCGNYVYLKYVKTIIFNLNENVQILNLKKFLQLLINKDVCIEFNSDVVQFVD
;
A
#
# COMPACT_ATOMS: atom_id res chain seq x y z
N MET A 1 9.40 28.57 -34.18
CA MET A 1 7.97 28.46 -33.84
C MET A 1 7.42 27.33 -34.69
N ASN A 2 7.06 26.14 -34.21
CA ASN A 2 6.16 25.83 -33.10
C ASN A 2 6.33 24.35 -32.69
N PHE A 3 7.33 24.00 -31.88
CA PHE A 3 7.43 22.64 -31.33
C PHE A 3 6.64 22.50 -30.01
N THR A 4 6.55 23.59 -29.24
CA THR A 4 5.80 23.66 -27.98
C THR A 4 4.29 23.57 -28.17
N LEU A 5 3.77 24.03 -29.32
CA LEU A 5 2.32 24.05 -29.60
C LEU A 5 1.75 22.64 -29.90
N CYS A 6 2.54 21.76 -30.53
CA CYS A 6 2.10 20.40 -30.85
C CYS A 6 1.98 19.49 -29.61
N ILE A 7 2.85 19.70 -28.60
CA ILE A 7 2.83 18.89 -27.38
C ILE A 7 1.60 19.21 -26.51
N LEU A 8 1.19 20.49 -26.47
CA LEU A 8 -0.02 20.93 -25.76
C LEU A 8 -1.31 20.32 -26.34
N PHE A 9 -1.38 20.16 -27.67
CA PHE A 9 -2.55 19.55 -28.34
C PHE A 9 -2.68 18.05 -28.05
N ILE A 10 -1.57 17.32 -27.93
CA ILE A 10 -1.59 15.89 -27.62
C ILE A 10 -2.08 15.66 -26.18
N PHE A 11 -1.64 16.50 -25.22
CA PHE A 11 -2.11 16.42 -23.84
C PHE A 11 -3.60 16.73 -23.70
N SER A 12 -4.15 17.69 -24.45
CA SER A 12 -5.57 18.03 -24.36
C SER A 12 -6.49 16.92 -24.90
N VAL A 13 -6.07 16.21 -25.94
CA VAL A 13 -6.83 15.08 -26.51
C VAL A 13 -6.85 13.90 -25.53
N TYR A 14 -5.71 13.56 -24.92
CA TYR A 14 -5.66 12.49 -23.91
C TYR A 14 -6.48 12.83 -22.66
N PHE A 15 -6.47 14.09 -22.21
CA PHE A 15 -7.27 14.54 -21.07
C PHE A 15 -8.78 14.48 -21.37
N PHE A 16 -9.19 14.81 -22.60
CA PHE A 16 -10.59 14.72 -23.04
C PHE A 16 -11.09 13.27 -23.06
N PHE A 17 -10.26 12.30 -23.46
CA PHE A 17 -10.63 10.88 -23.37
C PHE A 17 -10.69 10.37 -21.93
N PHE A 18 -9.89 10.93 -21.01
CA PHE A 18 -9.90 10.52 -19.60
C PHE A 18 -11.18 10.99 -18.88
N ILE A 19 -11.65 12.21 -19.15
CA ILE A 19 -12.88 12.75 -18.55
C ILE A 19 -14.13 12.05 -19.11
N ASN A 20 -14.16 11.73 -20.41
CA ASN A 20 -15.34 11.11 -21.03
C ASN A 20 -15.53 9.62 -20.68
N LYS A 21 -14.50 8.92 -20.18
CA LYS A 21 -14.67 7.55 -19.67
C LYS A 21 -15.32 7.46 -18.28
N PHE A 22 -15.56 8.59 -17.61
CA PHE A 22 -16.27 8.63 -16.33
C PHE A 22 -17.78 8.90 -16.46
N SER A 23 -18.29 9.19 -17.66
CA SER A 23 -19.70 9.48 -17.89
C SER A 23 -20.49 8.20 -18.19
N GLY A 24 -20.72 7.37 -17.18
CA GLY A 24 -21.55 6.17 -17.36
C GLY A 24 -21.86 5.34 -16.12
N ALA A 25 -21.36 5.70 -14.94
CA ALA A 25 -21.80 5.06 -13.71
C ALA A 25 -22.96 5.86 -13.10
N ASN A 26 -24.18 5.33 -13.22
CA ASN A 26 -25.31 5.76 -12.40
C ASN A 26 -24.95 5.51 -10.93
N PHE A 27 -24.44 6.55 -10.25
CA PHE A 27 -24.29 6.54 -8.81
C PHE A 27 -25.69 6.67 -8.19
N THR A 28 -26.34 5.55 -7.94
CA THR A 28 -27.39 5.54 -6.92
C THR A 28 -26.72 5.91 -5.60
N SER A 29 -27.11 7.07 -5.05
CA SER A 29 -26.63 7.56 -3.76
C SER A 29 -27.01 6.57 -2.66
N VAL A 30 -26.12 5.61 -2.39
CA VAL A 30 -26.21 4.77 -1.19
C VAL A 30 -25.90 5.67 0.00
N LYS A 31 -26.93 5.95 0.79
CA LYS A 31 -26.83 6.66 2.07
C LYS A 31 -25.75 5.92 2.91
N PRO A 32 -24.64 6.57 3.33
CA PRO A 32 -23.61 5.86 4.07
C PRO A 32 -24.19 5.46 5.42
N ILE A 33 -24.17 4.17 5.74
CA ILE A 33 -24.45 3.68 7.08
C ILE A 33 -23.22 4.01 7.92
N PHE A 34 -23.08 5.30 8.29
CA PHE A 34 -21.96 5.84 9.06
C PHE A 34 -21.71 5.05 10.35
N ASN A 35 -22.76 4.52 10.98
CA ASN A 35 -22.62 3.78 12.22
C ASN A 35 -21.88 2.45 12.06
N LYS A 36 -21.98 1.75 10.92
CA LYS A 36 -21.31 0.45 10.76
C LYS A 36 -19.80 0.61 10.52
N ILE A 37 -19.42 1.61 9.72
CA ILE A 37 -18.02 1.95 9.45
C ILE A 37 -17.33 2.43 10.74
N MET A 38 -18.01 3.24 11.55
CA MET A 38 -17.43 3.78 12.79
C MET A 38 -17.28 2.71 13.89
N ILE A 39 -18.17 1.71 13.92
CA ILE A 39 -18.05 0.55 14.83
C ILE A 39 -16.91 -0.39 14.38
N GLU A 40 -16.77 -0.66 13.08
CA GLU A 40 -15.62 -1.40 12.54
C GLU A 40 -14.30 -0.65 12.77
N GLU A 41 -14.29 0.69 12.61
CA GLU A 41 -13.13 1.54 12.87
C GLU A 41 -12.67 1.48 14.34
N ASN A 42 -13.63 1.53 15.28
CA ASN A 42 -13.34 1.40 16.71
C ASN A 42 -12.85 -0.01 17.07
N ASN A 43 -13.43 -1.06 16.48
CA ASN A 43 -12.99 -2.44 16.70
C ASN A 43 -11.60 -2.71 16.07
N TRP A 44 -11.32 -2.16 14.89
CA TRP A 44 -10.01 -2.25 14.24
C TRP A 44 -8.92 -1.54 15.03
N LYS A 45 -9.22 -0.35 15.56
CA LYS A 45 -8.29 0.44 16.37
C LYS A 45 -8.02 -0.25 17.71
N ASN A 46 -9.06 -0.72 18.39
CA ASN A 46 -8.95 -1.39 19.69
C ASN A 46 -8.29 -2.78 19.60
N ASN A 47 -8.49 -3.55 18.52
CA ASN A 47 -7.79 -4.84 18.35
C ASN A 47 -6.29 -4.67 18.05
N LYS A 48 -5.89 -3.57 17.41
CA LYS A 48 -4.48 -3.32 17.05
C LYS A 48 -3.64 -2.80 18.23
N ASP A 49 -4.29 -2.12 19.19
CA ASP A 49 -3.63 -1.64 20.41
C ASP A 49 -3.22 -2.80 21.34
N ASN A 50 -3.93 -3.94 21.31
CA ASN A 50 -3.64 -5.11 22.14
C ASN A 50 -2.79 -6.21 21.47
N ASN A 51 -2.67 -6.23 20.15
CA ASN A 51 -1.80 -7.18 19.44
C ASN A 51 -0.41 -6.58 19.22
N VAL A 52 0.59 -7.14 19.91
CA VAL A 52 2.00 -6.93 19.56
C VAL A 52 2.18 -7.34 18.10
N CYS A 53 2.50 -6.38 17.24
CA CYS A 53 2.75 -6.67 15.85
C CYS A 53 3.78 -7.79 15.70
N SER A 54 3.40 -8.88 15.03
CA SER A 54 4.24 -10.05 14.86
C SER A 54 4.73 -10.13 13.42
N ASN A 55 5.90 -9.55 13.16
CA ASN A 55 6.62 -9.65 11.88
C ASN A 55 7.15 -11.08 11.58
N LYS A 56 6.64 -12.14 12.22
CA LYS A 56 7.15 -13.53 12.12
C LYS A 56 7.22 -14.01 10.68
N LEU A 57 6.16 -13.86 9.89
CA LEU A 57 6.16 -14.28 8.48
C LEU A 57 7.17 -13.47 7.65
N ILE A 58 7.28 -12.17 7.94
CA ILE A 58 8.23 -11.28 7.26
C ILE A 58 9.68 -11.67 7.56
N LEU A 59 9.97 -12.05 8.81
CA LEU A 59 11.29 -12.56 9.20
C LEU A 59 11.64 -13.87 8.48
N LYS A 60 10.66 -14.77 8.28
CA LYS A 60 10.86 -15.98 7.47
C LYS A 60 11.23 -15.65 6.02
N ILE A 61 10.58 -14.65 5.42
CA ILE A 61 10.89 -14.17 4.07
C ILE A 61 12.30 -13.60 4.00
N ILE A 62 12.69 -12.75 4.97
CA ILE A 62 14.05 -12.20 5.08
C ILE A 62 15.09 -13.31 5.17
N ARG A 63 14.79 -14.38 5.92
CA ARG A 63 15.64 -15.57 6.07
C ARG A 63 15.60 -16.54 4.89
N SER A 64 14.81 -16.26 3.85
CA SER A 64 14.63 -17.14 2.67
C SER A 64 13.93 -18.45 2.97
N GLU A 65 13.19 -18.55 4.07
CA GLU A 65 12.43 -19.75 4.44
C GLU A 65 11.13 -19.87 3.64
N ILE A 66 10.66 -18.78 3.02
CA ILE A 66 9.43 -18.70 2.23
C ILE A 66 9.75 -18.02 0.90
N GLY A 67 9.41 -18.67 -0.22
CA GLY A 67 9.53 -18.11 -1.55
C GLY A 67 8.41 -17.12 -1.90
N TYR A 68 8.63 -16.27 -2.91
CA TYR A 68 7.64 -15.28 -3.34
C TYR A 68 6.27 -15.90 -3.70
N ASN A 69 6.28 -17.10 -4.28
CA ASN A 69 5.05 -17.81 -4.68
C ASN A 69 4.24 -18.35 -3.50
N GLU A 70 4.86 -18.44 -2.32
CA GLU A 70 4.24 -18.94 -1.09
C GLU A 70 3.68 -17.80 -0.23
N PHE A 71 3.72 -16.56 -0.71
CA PHE A 71 3.20 -15.41 0.02
C PHE A 71 1.67 -15.49 0.12
N PRO A 72 1.09 -15.26 1.32
CA PRO A 72 -0.36 -15.28 1.50
C PRO A 72 -1.11 -14.25 0.64
N SER A 73 -0.45 -13.13 0.33
CA SER A 73 -0.99 -12.05 -0.48
C SER A 73 0.18 -11.30 -1.14
N LYS A 74 -0.11 -10.59 -2.23
CA LYS A 74 0.84 -9.63 -2.82
C LYS A 74 0.68 -8.23 -2.23
N SER A 75 -0.23 -8.06 -1.27
CA SER A 75 -0.47 -6.80 -0.58
C SER A 75 -0.05 -6.92 0.88
N LEU A 76 0.61 -5.88 1.37
CA LEU A 76 1.11 -5.75 2.74
C LEU A 76 0.46 -4.55 3.42
N LEU A 77 0.03 -4.73 4.66
CA LEU A 77 -0.40 -3.66 5.55
C LEU A 77 0.77 -3.27 6.43
N MET A 78 1.10 -1.97 6.42
CA MET A 78 2.22 -1.44 7.17
C MET A 78 1.75 -0.36 8.15
N THR A 79 2.20 -0.48 9.40
CA THR A 79 1.98 0.51 10.46
C THR A 79 3.25 0.73 11.24
N SER A 80 3.34 1.80 12.02
CA SER A 80 4.45 2.00 12.96
C SER A 80 3.92 2.61 14.23
N ARG A 81 4.44 2.13 15.37
CA ARG A 81 4.06 2.66 16.69
C ARG A 81 4.94 3.85 17.05
N LEU A 82 6.23 3.77 16.75
CA LEU A 82 7.19 4.81 17.08
C LEU A 82 7.24 5.94 16.05
N ASN A 83 7.02 5.62 14.77
CA ASN A 83 7.20 6.58 13.67
C ASN A 83 5.88 6.97 13.00
N ASN A 84 5.81 8.22 12.52
CA ASN A 84 4.80 8.59 11.55
C ASN A 84 5.12 7.91 10.21
N ILE A 85 4.44 6.81 9.93
CA ILE A 85 4.72 5.97 8.76
C ILE A 85 4.62 6.75 7.44
N LYS A 86 3.71 7.74 7.34
CA LYS A 86 3.64 8.60 6.15
C LYS A 86 4.94 9.37 5.97
N ARG A 87 5.40 10.03 7.03
CA ARG A 87 6.65 10.82 6.99
C ARG A 87 7.85 9.94 6.67
N LEU A 88 7.89 8.73 7.22
CA LEU A 88 8.94 7.75 6.92
C LEU A 88 9.01 7.45 5.42
N PHE A 89 7.86 7.18 4.78
CA PHE A 89 7.82 6.94 3.34
C PHE A 89 8.07 8.21 2.53
N ASP A 90 7.58 9.37 2.95
CA ASP A 90 7.91 10.65 2.31
C ASP A 90 9.43 10.91 2.31
N ASP A 91 10.13 10.52 3.38
CA ASP A 91 11.58 10.65 3.49
C ASP A 91 12.32 9.60 2.64
N PHE A 92 11.79 8.38 2.54
CA PHE A 92 12.32 7.38 1.60
C PHE A 92 12.19 7.82 0.15
N SER A 93 11.09 8.45 -0.24
CA SER A 93 10.88 8.95 -1.61
C SER A 93 11.82 10.09 -2.00
N LYS A 94 12.39 10.82 -1.02
CA LYS A 94 13.38 11.88 -1.29
C LYS A 94 14.77 11.32 -1.58
N ASP A 95 15.09 10.15 -1.01
CA ASP A 95 16.35 9.47 -1.28
C ASP A 95 16.24 8.67 -2.58
N LYS A 96 17.10 8.97 -3.55
CA LYS A 96 17.05 8.36 -4.89
C LYS A 96 17.21 6.83 -4.86
N ASN A 97 18.06 6.30 -3.97
CA ASN A 97 18.31 4.87 -3.89
C ASN A 97 17.15 4.15 -3.20
N LEU A 98 16.60 4.74 -2.14
CA LEU A 98 15.45 4.19 -1.43
C LEU A 98 14.17 4.27 -2.26
N SER A 99 13.92 5.39 -2.94
CA SER A 99 12.79 5.55 -3.88
C SER A 99 12.85 4.47 -4.96
N LYS A 100 14.01 4.28 -5.58
CA LYS A 100 14.18 3.22 -6.58
C LYS A 100 13.94 1.83 -5.99
N MET A 101 14.46 1.54 -4.78
CA MET A 101 14.24 0.26 -4.13
C MET A 101 12.75 0.02 -3.84
N ILE A 102 12.00 1.06 -3.45
CA ILE A 102 10.55 0.99 -3.24
C ILE A 102 9.86 0.66 -4.57
N GLU A 103 10.14 1.42 -5.62
CA GLU A 103 9.56 1.24 -6.97
C GLU A 103 9.85 -0.15 -7.56
N ASP A 104 11.09 -0.63 -7.39
CA ASP A 104 11.49 -1.99 -7.81
C ASP A 104 10.68 -3.07 -7.04
N CYS A 105 10.33 -2.82 -5.78
CA CYS A 105 9.56 -3.74 -4.95
C CYS A 105 8.06 -3.67 -5.19
N GLY A 106 7.51 -2.49 -5.45
CA GLY A 106 6.07 -2.29 -5.54
C GLY A 106 5.63 -0.84 -5.51
N ASN A 107 4.34 -0.65 -5.27
CA ASN A 107 3.69 0.64 -5.12
C ASN A 107 2.95 0.71 -3.80
N TYR A 108 2.73 1.92 -3.28
CA TYR A 108 2.07 2.08 -2.00
C TYR A 108 1.04 3.21 -1.99
N VAL A 109 0.04 3.05 -1.12
CA VAL A 109 -0.99 4.05 -0.85
C VAL A 109 -1.05 4.28 0.65
N TYR A 110 -0.99 5.56 1.06
CA TYR A 110 -1.16 5.94 2.45
C TYR A 110 -2.63 6.24 2.76
N LEU A 111 -3.19 5.46 3.68
CA LEU A 111 -4.54 5.66 4.20
C LEU A 111 -4.51 6.61 5.39
N LYS A 112 -4.82 7.89 5.14
CA LYS A 112 -4.70 8.98 6.12
C LYS A 112 -5.46 8.73 7.43
N TYR A 113 -6.68 8.22 7.34
CA TYR A 113 -7.59 8.08 8.50
C TYR A 113 -7.14 6.97 9.46
N VAL A 114 -6.69 5.83 8.91
CA VAL A 114 -6.22 4.67 9.68
C VAL A 114 -4.70 4.64 9.86
N LYS A 115 -3.98 5.69 9.42
CA LYS A 115 -2.52 5.85 9.51
C LYS A 115 -1.74 4.59 9.08
N THR A 116 -2.20 3.96 8.00
CA THR A 116 -1.68 2.68 7.50
C THR A 116 -1.23 2.86 6.06
N ILE A 117 -0.17 2.16 5.68
CA ILE A 117 0.23 2.03 4.27
C ILE A 117 -0.23 0.67 3.76
N ILE A 118 -0.89 0.67 2.61
CA ILE A 118 -1.08 -0.52 1.80
C ILE A 118 0.05 -0.55 0.77
N PHE A 119 0.87 -1.59 0.79
CA PHE A 119 1.98 -1.78 -0.14
C PHE A 119 1.69 -2.99 -1.02
N ASN A 120 1.59 -2.78 -2.33
CA ASN A 120 1.34 -3.83 -3.31
C ASN A 120 2.66 -4.20 -3.99
N LEU A 121 3.07 -5.45 -3.83
CA LEU A 121 4.28 -6.01 -4.43
C LEU A 121 4.13 -6.17 -5.95
N ASN A 122 5.17 -5.83 -6.70
CA ASN A 122 5.23 -6.13 -8.13
C ASN A 122 5.31 -7.64 -8.36
N GLU A 123 4.72 -8.14 -9.46
CA GLU A 123 4.68 -9.58 -9.80
C GLU A 123 6.09 -10.20 -9.96
N ASN A 124 7.03 -9.43 -10.50
CA ASN A 124 8.39 -9.89 -10.82
C ASN A 124 9.46 -9.27 -9.91
N VAL A 125 9.13 -9.04 -8.64
CA VAL A 125 10.07 -8.46 -7.69
C VAL A 125 11.29 -9.37 -7.48
N GLN A 126 12.49 -8.79 -7.58
CA GLN A 126 13.71 -9.51 -7.22
C GLN A 126 13.71 -9.77 -5.71
N ILE A 127 13.76 -11.04 -5.32
CA ILE A 127 13.68 -11.46 -3.91
C ILE A 127 14.75 -10.80 -3.04
N LEU A 128 15.94 -10.53 -3.59
CA LEU A 128 17.02 -9.85 -2.87
C LEU A 128 16.66 -8.39 -2.51
N ASN A 129 16.02 -7.67 -3.44
CA ASN A 129 15.59 -6.29 -3.22
C ASN A 129 14.44 -6.25 -2.20
N LEU A 130 13.49 -7.18 -2.33
CA LEU A 130 12.40 -7.31 -1.37
C LEU A 130 12.91 -7.57 0.05
N LYS A 131 13.88 -8.48 0.23
CA LYS A 131 14.47 -8.76 1.55
C LYS A 131 15.11 -7.52 2.16
N LYS A 132 15.92 -6.79 1.37
CA LYS A 132 16.55 -5.54 1.82
C LYS A 132 15.50 -4.50 2.24
N PHE A 133 14.44 -4.35 1.44
CA PHE A 133 13.35 -3.43 1.73
C PHE A 133 12.60 -3.81 3.01
N LEU A 134 12.17 -5.06 3.16
CA LEU A 134 11.49 -5.54 4.36
C LEU A 134 12.37 -5.39 5.61
N GLN A 135 13.66 -5.67 5.50
CA GLN A 135 14.59 -5.51 6.61
C GLN A 135 14.80 -4.04 6.99
N LEU A 136 14.90 -3.13 6.01
CA LEU A 136 14.94 -1.69 6.26
C LEU A 136 13.71 -1.23 7.05
N LEU A 137 12.51 -1.67 6.64
CA LEU A 137 11.26 -1.33 7.30
C LEU A 137 11.23 -1.82 8.76
N ILE A 138 11.59 -3.08 9.01
CA ILE A 138 11.65 -3.64 10.37
C ILE A 138 12.62 -2.84 11.25
N ASN A 139 13.80 -2.49 10.72
CA ASN A 139 14.79 -1.69 11.43
C ASN A 139 14.30 -0.25 11.75
N LYS A 140 13.22 0.20 11.10
CA LYS A 140 12.56 1.48 11.32
C LYS A 140 11.25 1.35 12.13
N ASP A 141 11.09 0.26 12.87
CA ASP A 141 9.88 -0.02 13.68
C ASP A 141 8.60 -0.04 12.82
N VAL A 142 8.70 -0.53 11.59
CA VAL A 142 7.51 -0.79 10.78
C VAL A 142 7.03 -2.20 11.07
N CYS A 143 5.80 -2.25 11.55
CA CYS A 143 4.97 -3.43 11.60
C CYS A 143 4.46 -3.75 10.20
N ILE A 144 4.63 -5.00 9.75
CA ILE A 144 4.24 -5.45 8.41
C ILE A 144 3.44 -6.74 8.52
N GLU A 145 2.24 -6.72 7.96
CA GLU A 145 1.32 -7.86 7.91
C GLU A 145 0.88 -8.08 6.46
N PHE A 146 0.55 -9.31 6.08
CA PHE A 146 -0.09 -9.53 4.79
C PHE A 146 -1.52 -9.02 4.85
N ASN A 147 -1.95 -8.31 3.80
CA ASN A 147 -3.35 -7.97 3.62
C ASN A 147 -4.10 -9.24 3.23
N SER A 148 -4.56 -9.97 4.23
CA SER A 148 -5.35 -11.18 4.07
C SER A 148 -6.82 -10.79 3.96
N ASP A 149 -7.36 -10.77 2.73
CA ASP A 149 -8.82 -10.78 2.49
C ASP A 149 -9.41 -12.18 2.84
N VAL A 150 -9.02 -12.76 3.98
CA VAL A 150 -9.62 -14.01 4.44
C VAL A 150 -10.83 -13.63 5.29
N VAL A 151 -11.92 -13.28 4.62
CA VAL A 151 -13.25 -13.49 5.20
C VAL A 151 -13.45 -15.00 5.23
N GLN A 152 -13.19 -15.63 6.38
CA GLN A 152 -13.73 -16.96 6.64
C GLN A 152 -15.24 -16.78 6.80
N PHE A 153 -16.00 -17.14 5.77
CA PHE A 153 -17.40 -17.50 5.99
C PHE A 153 -17.35 -18.81 6.78
N VAL A 154 -17.70 -18.71 8.06
CA VAL A 154 -18.03 -19.86 8.88
C VAL A 154 -19.45 -20.25 8.48
N ASP A 155 -19.59 -21.35 7.77
CA ASP A 155 -20.85 -22.08 7.68
C ASP A 155 -21.09 -22.87 8.98
#